data_AF-A0A9E5PKT1-F1
#
_entry.id   AF-A0A9E5PKT1-F1
#
_cell.length_a   1.000
_cell.length_b   1.000
_cell.length_c   1.000
_cell.angle_alpha   90.00
_cell.angle_beta   90.00
_cell.angle_gamma   90.00
#
_symmetry.space_group_name_H-M   'P 1'
#
loop_
_entity.id
_entity.type
_entity.pdbx_description
1 polymer ?
#
loop_
_entity_poly.entity_id
_entity_poly.type
_entity_poly.pdbx_seq_one_letter_code
_entity_poly.pdbx_strand_id
1 'polypeptide(L)'
;MLAHDVDWDGNLDLLAAGNLYYTEPNTTRVDAGNGVWLRGDGQGSFTPVPPRLSGFWAPLEVTDLALLRIPTGAAVLVANNSDSLQAYTIGGR
;
A
#
# COMPACT_ATOMS: atom_id res chain seq x y z
N MET A 1 -3.95 5.99 -2.62
CA MET A 1 -3.20 6.27 -1.37
C MET A 1 -4.20 6.28 -0.23
N LEU A 2 -3.83 5.74 0.93
CA LEU A 2 -4.63 5.71 2.13
C LEU A 2 -3.82 6.30 3.29
N ALA A 3 -4.42 7.21 4.05
CA ALA A 3 -3.84 7.74 5.29
C ALA A 3 -4.63 7.19 6.47
N HIS A 4 -3.96 6.41 7.32
CA HIS A 4 -4.57 5.76 8.47
C HIS A 4 -3.49 5.36 9.48
N ASP A 5 -3.84 5.23 10.75
CA ASP A 5 -3.00 4.54 11.73
C ASP A 5 -3.00 3.03 11.40
N VAL A 6 -1.89 2.50 10.86
CA VAL A 6 -1.81 1.14 10.30
C VAL A 6 -1.40 0.13 11.36
N ASP A 7 -0.45 0.48 12.22
CA ASP A 7 0.04 -0.37 13.30
C ASP A 7 -0.57 -0.10 14.68
N TRP A 8 -1.53 0.84 14.74
CA TRP A 8 -2.32 1.18 15.93
C TRP A 8 -1.48 1.81 17.05
N ASP A 9 -0.42 2.53 16.68
CA ASP A 9 0.45 3.25 17.61
C ASP A 9 -0.06 4.67 17.96
N GLY A 10 -1.14 5.10 17.32
CA GLY A 10 -1.75 6.43 17.48
C GLY A 10 -1.21 7.50 16.53
N ASN A 11 -0.25 7.16 15.67
CA ASN A 11 0.31 8.05 14.66
C ASN A 11 -0.33 7.79 13.29
N LEU A 12 -0.42 8.84 12.47
CA LEU A 12 -0.93 8.69 11.11
C LEU A 12 0.16 8.12 10.19
N ASP A 13 -0.12 7.01 9.53
CA ASP A 13 0.73 6.43 8.48
C ASP A 13 0.18 6.70 7.08
N LEU A 14 1.00 6.42 6.07
CA LEU A 14 0.56 6.40 4.66
C LEU A 14 0.82 5.04 4.02
N LEU A 15 -0.18 4.55 3.29
CA LEU A 15 -0.06 3.46 2.34
C LEU A 15 -0.25 4.00 0.92
N ALA A 16 0.72 3.75 0.05
CA ALA A 16 0.64 4.15 -1.34
C ALA A 16 1.02 2.99 -2.24
N ALA A 17 0.25 2.80 -3.30
CA ALA A 17 0.50 1.87 -4.39
C ALA A 17 -0.21 2.42 -5.62
N GLY A 18 0.26 2.05 -6.80
CA GLY A 18 -0.31 2.56 -8.04
C GLY A 18 0.67 2.43 -9.19
N ASN A 19 0.18 1.91 -10.29
CA ASN A 19 0.91 1.81 -11.55
C ASN A 19 0.00 2.33 -12.66
N LEU A 20 0.56 2.57 -13.84
CA LEU A 20 -0.20 2.94 -15.04
C LEU A 20 0.20 2.00 -16.17
N TYR A 21 -0.70 1.12 -16.55
CA TYR A 21 -0.45 0.09 -17.56
C TYR A 21 -0.97 0.46 -18.93
N TYR A 22 -2.02 1.28 -18.98
CA TYR A 22 -2.57 1.83 -20.21
C TYR A 22 -1.92 3.18 -20.51
N THR A 23 -0.89 3.17 -21.35
CA THR A 23 -0.10 4.33 -21.78
C THR A 23 -0.27 4.58 -23.29
N GLU A 24 0.20 5.74 -23.80
CA GLU A 24 0.16 5.99 -25.25
C GLU A 24 1.00 4.97 -26.02
N PRO A 25 0.72 4.77 -27.33
CA PRO A 25 1.57 3.97 -28.18
C PRO A 25 3.04 4.45 -28.12
N ASN A 26 3.96 3.51 -27.87
CA ASN A 26 5.40 3.73 -27.68
C ASN A 26 5.84 4.32 -26.32
N THR A 27 4.92 4.61 -25.40
CA THR A 27 5.24 4.94 -24.00
C THR A 27 5.24 3.65 -23.18
N THR A 28 6.33 3.35 -22.46
CA THR A 28 6.39 2.18 -21.57
C THR A 28 5.49 2.36 -20.35
N ARG A 29 5.13 1.25 -19.69
CA ARG A 29 4.37 1.27 -18.44
C ARG A 29 5.10 2.03 -17.34
N VAL A 30 4.34 2.61 -16.41
CA VAL A 30 4.85 3.11 -15.14
C VAL A 30 4.55 2.05 -14.08
N ASP A 31 5.53 1.22 -13.74
CA ASP A 31 5.37 0.00 -12.93
C ASP A 31 6.26 -0.06 -11.67
N ALA A 32 6.76 1.09 -11.22
CA ALA A 32 7.61 1.19 -10.03
C ALA A 32 6.81 1.26 -8.71
N GLY A 33 5.50 1.52 -8.76
CA GLY A 33 4.64 1.74 -7.61
C GLY A 33 4.14 0.46 -6.95
N ASN A 34 5.07 -0.40 -6.52
CA ASN A 34 4.81 -1.74 -6.00
C ASN A 34 4.26 -1.80 -4.55
N GLY A 35 3.78 -0.69 -4.02
CA GLY A 35 3.37 -0.57 -2.62
C GLY A 35 4.47 -0.07 -1.70
N VAL A 36 4.13 0.90 -0.86
CA VAL A 36 4.97 1.42 0.21
C VAL A 36 4.10 1.72 1.44
N TRP A 37 4.61 1.34 2.60
CA TRP A 37 4.14 1.83 3.89
C TRP A 37 5.14 2.85 4.41
N LEU A 38 4.66 4.05 4.66
CA LEU A 38 5.39 5.12 5.29
C LEU A 38 4.87 5.25 6.73
N ARG A 39 5.69 4.81 7.69
CA ARG A 39 5.35 4.92 9.12
C ARG A 39 5.55 6.35 9.58
N GLY A 40 4.51 6.96 10.13
CA GLY A 40 4.54 8.31 10.70
C GLY A 40 5.16 8.32 12.11
N ASP A 41 5.77 9.45 12.47
CA ASP A 41 6.31 9.67 13.82
C ASP A 41 5.40 10.55 14.71
N GLY A 42 4.19 10.88 14.22
CA GLY A 42 3.25 11.79 14.88
C GLY A 42 3.64 13.28 14.84
N GLN A 43 4.83 13.61 14.31
CA GLN A 43 5.38 14.97 14.22
C GLN A 43 5.46 15.47 12.77
N GLY A 44 5.00 14.66 11.81
CA GLY A 44 4.94 14.98 10.39
C GLY A 44 6.09 14.40 9.57
N SER A 45 7.00 13.63 10.19
CA SER A 45 8.01 12.86 9.46
C SER A 45 7.50 11.46 9.17
N PHE A 46 8.01 10.88 8.09
CA PHE A 46 7.66 9.53 7.65
C PHE A 46 8.91 8.71 7.35
N THR A 47 8.93 7.46 7.82
CA THR A 47 9.99 6.51 7.53
C THR A 47 9.45 5.36 6.68
N PRO A 48 10.05 5.07 5.51
CA PRO A 48 9.61 3.95 4.70
C PRO A 48 9.90 2.61 5.39
N VAL A 49 8.88 1.76 5.48
CA VAL A 49 9.01 0.39 5.95
C VAL A 49 9.32 -0.51 4.74
N PRO A 50 10.46 -1.23 4.71
CA PRO A 50 10.81 -2.11 3.60
C PRO A 50 9.71 -3.14 3.32
N PRO A 51 9.41 -3.48 2.04
CA PRO A 51 8.37 -4.46 1.69
C PRO A 51 8.50 -5.81 2.40
N ARG A 52 9.75 -6.26 2.62
CA ARG A 52 10.06 -7.51 3.34
C ARG A 52 9.64 -7.47 4.81
N LEU A 53 9.55 -6.28 5.41
CA LEU A 53 9.14 -6.08 6.80
C LEU A 53 7.68 -5.66 6.90
N SER A 54 7.17 -4.89 5.94
CA SER A 54 5.76 -4.48 5.94
C SER A 54 4.83 -5.62 5.56
N GLY A 55 5.24 -6.50 4.64
CA GLY A 55 4.35 -7.47 4.00
C GLY A 55 3.48 -6.85 2.89
N PHE A 56 3.66 -5.56 2.59
CA PHE A 56 2.88 -4.86 1.58
C PHE A 56 3.61 -4.83 0.23
N TRP A 57 3.03 -5.51 -0.76
CA TRP A 57 3.55 -5.60 -2.12
C TRP A 57 2.39 -5.63 -3.12
N ALA A 58 1.99 -4.47 -3.65
CA ALA A 58 0.87 -4.31 -4.58
C ALA A 58 1.39 -3.85 -5.95
N PRO A 59 1.86 -4.78 -6.81
CA PRO A 59 2.59 -4.45 -8.04
C PRO A 59 1.69 -4.13 -9.24
N LEU A 60 0.36 -4.17 -9.08
CA LEU A 60 -0.61 -4.03 -10.17
C LEU A 60 -1.06 -2.57 -10.38
N GLU A 61 -1.97 -2.34 -11.33
CA GLU A 61 -2.61 -1.04 -11.55
C GLU A 61 -3.65 -0.75 -10.45
N VAL A 62 -3.14 -0.39 -9.27
CA VAL A 62 -3.99 -0.12 -8.08
C VAL A 62 -4.86 1.11 -8.30
N THR A 63 -6.16 0.95 -8.07
CA THR A 63 -7.16 2.03 -8.13
C THR A 63 -7.59 2.53 -6.77
N ASP A 64 -7.64 1.65 -5.76
CA ASP A 64 -8.04 2.02 -4.40
C ASP A 64 -7.44 1.08 -3.33
N LEU A 65 -7.37 1.58 -2.09
CA LEU A 65 -6.84 0.88 -0.92
C LEU A 65 -7.81 1.03 0.27
N ALA A 66 -8.08 -0.07 0.96
CA ALA A 66 -8.82 -0.05 2.22
C ALA A 66 -8.06 -0.81 3.32
N LEU A 67 -8.00 -0.23 4.52
CA LEU A 67 -7.43 -0.90 5.69
C LEU A 67 -8.51 -1.72 6.39
N LEU A 68 -8.19 -2.97 6.67
CA LEU A 68 -9.03 -3.92 7.39
C LEU A 68 -8.34 -4.29 8.69
N ARG A 69 -9.11 -4.29 9.78
CA ARG A 69 -8.68 -4.89 11.04
C ARG A 69 -9.06 -6.35 11.04
N ILE A 70 -8.07 -7.23 11.21
CA ILE A 70 -8.25 -8.69 11.24
C ILE A 70 -7.71 -9.26 12.57
N PRO A 71 -8.09 -10.49 12.96
CA PRO A 71 -7.63 -11.06 14.23
C PRO A 71 -6.10 -11.13 14.39
N THR A 72 -5.36 -11.23 13.28
CA THR A 72 -3.90 -11.30 13.25
C THR A 72 -3.21 -9.94 13.11
N GLY A 73 -3.94 -8.83 13.14
CA GLY A 73 -3.41 -7.47 13.00
C GLY A 73 -4.14 -6.65 11.96
N ALA A 74 -3.41 -6.11 10.99
CA ALA A 74 -3.96 -5.33 9.90
C ALA A 74 -3.82 -6.05 8.56
N ALA A 75 -4.76 -5.81 7.66
CA ALA A 75 -4.65 -6.17 6.25
C ALA A 75 -5.04 -5.01 5.37
N VAL A 76 -4.44 -4.93 4.19
CA VAL A 76 -4.76 -3.93 3.17
C VAL A 76 -5.49 -4.65 2.05
N LEU A 77 -6.73 -4.26 1.79
CA LEU A 77 -7.48 -4.66 0.60
C LEU A 77 -7.10 -3.70 -0.54
N VAL A 78 -6.79 -4.26 -1.69
CA VAL A 78 -6.28 -3.56 -2.86
C VAL A 78 -7.22 -3.81 -4.03
N ALA A 79 -7.79 -2.74 -4.57
CA ALA A 79 -8.53 -2.76 -5.82
C ALA A 79 -7.60 -2.48 -6.99
N ASN A 80 -7.73 -3.27 -8.06
CA ASN A 80 -6.90 -3.19 -9.25
C ASN A 80 -7.79 -2.95 -10.47
N ASN A 81 -7.32 -2.14 -11.40
CA ASN A 81 -8.02 -1.92 -12.66
C ASN A 81 -8.03 -3.22 -13.48
N SER A 82 -9.22 -3.66 -13.91
CA SER A 82 -9.41 -4.85 -14.76
C SER A 82 -8.77 -6.15 -14.25
N ASP A 83 -8.53 -6.26 -12.94
CA ASP A 83 -7.97 -7.44 -12.30
C ASP A 83 -8.68 -7.74 -10.96
N SER A 84 -8.30 -8.82 -10.29
CA SER A 84 -8.88 -9.28 -9.05
C SER A 84 -8.53 -8.37 -7.87
N LEU A 85 -9.41 -8.35 -6.86
CA LEU A 85 -9.07 -7.82 -5.54
C LEU A 85 -7.92 -8.62 -4.93
N GLN A 86 -6.97 -7.93 -4.31
CA GLN A 86 -5.88 -8.55 -3.55
C GLN A 86 -5.94 -8.11 -2.09
N ALA A 87 -5.45 -8.95 -1.19
CA ALA A 87 -5.33 -8.62 0.23
C ALA A 87 -3.93 -8.97 0.75
N TYR A 88 -3.33 -8.05 1.49
CA TYR A 88 -2.00 -8.22 2.07
C TYR A 88 -2.07 -8.02 3.58
N THR A 89 -1.59 -8.97 4.38
CA THR A 89 -1.38 -8.75 5.81
C THR A 89 -0.21 -7.79 6.00
N ILE A 90 -0.40 -6.75 6.83
CA ILE A 90 0.59 -5.71 7.05
C ILE A 90 1.00 -5.65 8.53
N GLY A 91 2.29 -5.48 8.78
CA GLY A 91 2.82 -5.38 10.16
C GLY A 91 2.83 -6.68 10.96
N GLY A 92 2.57 -7.81 10.31
CA GLY A 92 2.65 -9.16 10.91
C GLY A 92 4.07 -9.72 10.86
N ARG A 93 4.54 -10.27 11.98
CA ARG A 93 5.73 -11.13 12.03
C ARG A 93 5.44 -12.50 11.40
#